data_AF-X0V0A5-F1
#
_entry.id   AF-X0V0A5-F1
#
_cell.length_a   1.000
_cell.length_b   1.000
_cell.length_c   1.000
_cell.angle_alpha   90.00
_cell.angle_beta   90.00
_cell.angle_gamma   90.00
#
_symmetry.space_group_name_H-M   'P 1'
#
loop_
_entity.id
_entity.type
_entity.pdbx_description
1 polymer ?
#
loop_
_entity_poly.entity_id
_entity_poly.type
_entity_poly.pdbx_seq_one_letter_code
_entity_poly.pdbx_strand_id
1 'polypeptide(L)'
;MQVTFIRSFVKRFRIPFYRRLGELLEPMGIDIKLVMGQPDRFHAQDSDIVTSLDLCEKTQNTYLYFAGRSLVWQPALRYVDGSNLVIV
;
A
#
# COMPACT_ATOMS: atom_id res chain seq x y z
N MET A 1 8.83 -9.04 14.60
CA MET A 1 7.71 -8.08 14.73
C MET A 1 7.30 -7.66 13.32
N GLN A 2 6.01 -7.49 13.02
CA GLN A 2 5.55 -7.12 11.68
C GLN A 2 4.81 -5.77 11.68
N VAL A 3 5.19 -4.89 10.74
CA VAL A 3 4.52 -3.62 10.48
C VAL A 3 3.91 -3.65 9.08
N THR A 4 2.59 -3.51 8.99
CA THR A 4 1.86 -3.57 7.71
C THR A 4 1.41 -2.19 7.28
N PHE A 5 1.86 -1.77 6.10
CA PHE A 5 1.41 -0.56 5.42
C PHE A 5 0.29 -0.90 4.45
N ILE A 6 -0.82 -0.17 4.51
CA ILE A 6 -1.94 -0.28 3.60
C ILE A 6 -2.00 1.02 2.80
N ARG A 7 -1.95 0.94 1.47
CA ARG A 7 -2.09 2.09 0.58
C ARG A 7 -3.09 1.80 -0.52
N SER A 8 -3.94 2.78 -0.81
CA SER A 8 -4.87 2.70 -1.94
C SER A 8 -4.15 2.52 -3.27
N PHE A 9 -3.02 3.19 -3.45
CA PHE A 9 -2.04 2.97 -4.53
C PHE A 9 -0.71 3.60 -4.10
N VAL A 10 0.39 3.29 -4.78
CA VAL A 10 1.72 3.83 -4.46
C VAL A 10 2.34 4.52 -5.67
N LYS A 11 2.91 5.70 -5.46
CA LYS A 11 3.72 6.40 -6.46
C LYS A 11 5.17 5.93 -6.42
N ARG A 12 5.84 5.94 -7.57
CA ARG A 12 7.21 5.44 -7.78
C ARG A 12 8.22 6.06 -6.82
N PHE A 13 8.10 7.35 -6.52
CA PHE A 13 8.98 8.05 -5.59
C PHE A 13 8.87 7.55 -4.13
N ARG A 14 7.81 6.83 -3.75
CA ARG A 14 7.66 6.24 -2.42
C ARG A 14 8.37 4.90 -2.28
N ILE A 15 8.77 4.26 -3.38
CA ILE A 15 9.46 2.97 -3.34
C ILE A 15 10.80 3.03 -2.58
N PRO A 16 11.68 4.02 -2.84
CA PRO A 16 12.91 4.18 -2.06
C PRO A 16 12.67 4.34 -0.56
N PHE A 17 11.58 5.02 -0.18
CA PHE A 17 11.20 5.16 1.23
C PHE A 17 10.91 3.81 1.87
N TYR A 18 10.04 2.97 1.28
CA TYR A 18 9.71 1.67 1.87
C TYR A 18 10.93 0.74 1.91
N ARG A 19 11.74 0.72 0.86
CA ARG A 19 12.98 -0.08 0.85
C ARG A 19 13.92 0.35 1.98
N ARG A 20 14.20 1.64 2.07
CA ARG A 20 15.13 2.15 3.07
C ARG A 20 14.60 1.95 4.49
N LEU A 21 13.30 2.09 4.68
CA LEU A 21 12.67 1.83 5.97
C LEU A 21 12.80 0.34 6.36
N GLY A 22 12.58 -0.58 5.41
CA GLY A 22 12.78 -2.02 5.64
C GLY A 22 14.21 -2.34 6.04
N GLU A 23 15.19 -1.85 5.27
CA GLU A 23 16.63 -2.03 5.56
C GLU A 23 17.03 -1.53 6.96
N LEU A 24 16.42 -0.43 7.42
CA LEU A 24 16.71 0.15 8.73
C LEU A 24 16.08 -0.63 9.89
N LEU A 25 14.95 -1.29 9.63
CA LEU A 25 14.14 -1.97 10.63
C LEU A 25 14.48 -3.47 10.75
N GLU A 26 14.96 -4.09 9.67
CA GLU A 26 15.33 -5.50 9.62
C GLU A 26 16.34 -5.91 10.71
N PRO A 27 17.42 -5.15 11.00
CA PRO A 27 18.35 -5.51 12.08
C PRO A 27 17.72 -5.50 13.49
N MET A 28 16.56 -4.86 13.65
CA MET A 28 15.80 -4.84 14.90
C MET A 28 14.78 -5.99 14.98
N GLY A 29 14.78 -6.91 14.02
CA GLY A 29 13.80 -8.00 13.92
C GLY A 29 12.40 -7.51 13.53
N ILE A 30 12.32 -6.37 12.83
CA ILE A 30 11.07 -5.74 12.39
C ILE A 30 10.96 -5.89 10.87
N ASP A 31 9.96 -6.64 10.45
CA ASP A 31 9.64 -6.87 9.04
C ASP A 31 8.54 -5.91 8.58
N ILE A 32 8.64 -5.43 7.35
CA ILE A 32 7.66 -4.52 6.74
C ILE A 32 6.87 -5.24 5.65
N LYS A 33 5.55 -5.11 5.70
CA LYS A 33 4.65 -5.62 4.68
C LYS A 33 3.94 -4.46 4.01
N LEU A 34 4.03 -4.34 2.69
CA LEU A 34 3.30 -3.33 1.93
C LEU A 34 2.11 -3.98 1.21
N VAL A 35 0.92 -3.45 1.43
CA VAL A 35 -0.33 -3.83 0.76
C VAL A 35 -0.80 -2.66 -0.08
N MET A 36 -0.89 -2.85 -1.39
CA MET A 36 -1.21 -1.80 -2.34
C MET A 36 -2.45 -2.18 -3.16
N GLY A 37 -3.40 -1.25 -3.23
CA GLY A 37 -4.52 -1.33 -4.16
C GLY A 37 -4.18 -0.82 -5.57
N GLN A 38 -5.11 -0.99 -6.50
CA GLN A 38 -5.05 -0.33 -7.80
C GLN A 38 -5.53 1.14 -7.70
N PRO A 39 -5.00 2.05 -8.52
CA PRO A 39 -5.48 3.42 -8.57
C PRO A 39 -6.91 3.50 -9.09
N ASP A 40 -7.54 4.64 -8.80
CA ASP A 40 -8.86 4.96 -9.31
C ASP A 40 -8.79 5.42 -10.78
N ARG A 41 -9.93 5.60 -11.45
CA ARG A 41 -9.94 5.96 -12.89
C ARG A 41 -9.29 7.31 -13.22
N PHE A 42 -9.25 8.24 -12.26
CA PHE A 42 -8.67 9.56 -12.44
C PHE A 42 -7.14 9.53 -12.29
N HIS A 43 -6.64 8.59 -11.50
CA HIS A 43 -5.22 8.39 -11.25
C HIS A 43 -4.61 7.29 -12.13
N ALA A 44 -5.40 6.43 -12.75
CA ALA A 44 -4.91 5.29 -13.55
C ALA A 44 -4.00 5.69 -14.73
N GLN A 45 -4.06 6.93 -15.20
CA GLN A 45 -3.20 7.45 -16.27
C GLN A 45 -1.90 8.09 -15.77
N ASP A 46 -1.72 8.24 -14.45
CA ASP A 46 -0.49 8.77 -13.86
C ASP A 46 0.63 7.73 -13.98
N SER A 47 1.62 8.03 -14.85
CA SER A 47 2.76 7.16 -15.14
C SER A 47 3.68 6.94 -13.93
N ASP A 48 3.56 7.77 -12.90
CA ASP A 48 4.27 7.59 -11.65
C ASP A 48 3.64 6.52 -10.75
N ILE A 49 2.48 5.97 -11.09
CA ILE A 49 1.88 4.91 -10.27
C ILE A 49 2.58 3.57 -10.50
N VAL A 50 2.89 2.91 -9.39
CA VAL A 50 3.52 1.60 -9.39
C VAL A 50 2.45 0.55 -9.66
N THR A 51 2.61 -0.19 -10.76
CA THR A 51 1.70 -1.27 -11.14
C THR A 51 2.22 -2.64 -10.71
N SER A 52 3.52 -2.78 -10.43
CA SER A 52 4.15 -3.97 -9.84
C SER A 52 5.34 -3.59 -8.96
N LEU A 53 5.43 -4.25 -7.81
CA LEU A 53 6.58 -4.21 -6.93
C LEU A 53 6.68 -5.57 -6.26
N ASP A 54 7.85 -6.20 -6.34
CA ASP A 54 8.07 -7.56 -5.80
C ASP A 54 7.90 -7.62 -4.28
N LEU A 55 8.02 -6.47 -3.61
CA LEU A 55 7.88 -6.30 -2.16
C LEU A 55 6.45 -5.99 -1.72
N CYS A 56 5.45 -6.11 -2.60
CA CYS A 56 4.10 -5.63 -2.32
C CYS A 56 3.02 -6.65 -2.63
N GLU A 57 2.17 -6.88 -1.63
CA GLU A 57 0.90 -7.57 -1.80
C GLU A 57 -0.07 -6.66 -2.54
N LYS A 58 -0.70 -7.18 -3.60
CA LYS A 58 -1.71 -6.43 -4.36
C LYS A 58 -3.10 -6.78 -3.88
N THR A 59 -3.97 -5.78 -3.86
CA THR A 59 -5.40 -5.97 -3.59
C THR A 59 -6.24 -5.15 -4.56
N GLN A 60 -7.53 -5.49 -4.67
CA GLN A 60 -8.48 -4.78 -5.51
C GLN A 60 -9.36 -3.87 -4.66
N ASN A 61 -9.19 -2.57 -4.84
CA ASN A 61 -10.04 -1.52 -4.30
C ASN A 61 -11.39 -1.49 -5.02
N THR A 62 -12.39 -1.00 -4.31
CA THR A 62 -13.68 -0.59 -4.86
C THR A 62 -13.77 0.93 -4.70
N TYR A 63 -14.07 1.63 -5.79
CA TYR A 63 -14.21 3.08 -5.79
C TYR A 63 -15.68 3.45 -5.98
N LEU A 64 -16.21 4.26 -5.07
CA LEU A 64 -17.55 4.84 -5.15
C LEU A 64 -17.41 6.34 -5.35
N TYR A 65 -18.09 6.89 -6.37
CA TYR A 65 -18.03 8.30 -6.71
C TYR A 65 -19.38 8.96 -6.41
N PHE A 66 -19.39 9.96 -5.53
CA PHE A 66 -20.61 10.68 -5.16
C PHE A 66 -20.32 12.15 -4.87
N ALA A 67 -21.09 13.05 -5.49
CA ALA A 67 -21.00 14.51 -5.30
C ALA A 67 -19.57 15.09 -5.43
N GLY A 68 -18.82 14.66 -6.45
CA GLY A 68 -17.45 15.12 -6.69
C GLY A 68 -16.40 14.56 -5.72
N ARG A 69 -16.79 13.65 -4.82
CA ARG A 69 -15.89 12.93 -3.92
C ARG A 69 -15.72 11.48 -4.37
N SER A 70 -14.58 10.91 -4.05
CA SER A 70 -14.33 9.47 -4.19
C SER A 70 -14.18 8.84 -2.80
N LEU A 71 -14.85 7.72 -2.60
CA LEU A 71 -14.65 6.82 -1.48
C LEU A 71 -13.92 5.59 -1.99
N VAL A 72 -12.86 5.19 -1.30
CA VAL A 72 -12.12 3.97 -1.57
C VAL A 72 -12.40 2.94 -0.49
N TRP A 73 -12.84 1.76 -0.90
CA TRP A 73 -12.95 0.58 -0.06
C TRP A 73 -11.88 -0.42 -0.47
N GLN A 74 -11.02 -0.83 0.46
CA GLN A 74 -9.95 -1.79 0.22
C GLN A 74 -10.16 -2.98 1.15
N PRO A 75 -10.26 -4.23 0.65
CA PRO A 75 -10.41 -5.42 1.48
C PRO A 75 -9.07 -5.79 2.13
N ALA A 76 -8.58 -4.92 3.01
CA ALA A 76 -7.24 -4.98 3.60
C ALA A 76 -7.16 -5.88 4.84
N LEU A 77 -8.30 -6.22 5.46
CA LEU A 77 -8.34 -6.98 6.73
C LEU A 77 -7.61 -8.33 6.66
N ARG A 78 -7.69 -9.03 5.53
CA ARG A 78 -6.99 -10.32 5.35
C ARG A 78 -5.46 -10.20 5.35
N TYR A 79 -4.92 -8.98 5.23
CA TYR A 79 -3.48 -8.75 5.16
C TYR A 79 -2.87 -8.31 6.48
N VAL A 80 -3.69 -7.94 7.47
CA VAL A 80 -3.20 -7.44 8.77
C VAL A 80 -3.08 -8.52 9.83
N ASP A 81 -3.45 -9.75 9.52
CA ASP A 81 -3.24 -10.87 10.43
C ASP A 81 -1.75 -11.01 10.78
N GLY A 82 -1.44 -11.23 12.06
CA GLY A 82 -0.07 -11.27 12.59
C GLY A 82 0.66 -9.92 12.64
N SER A 83 0.03 -8.81 12.22
CA SER A 83 0.66 -7.48 12.28
C SER A 83 0.65 -6.91 13.70
N ASN A 84 1.79 -6.38 14.13
CA ASN A 84 1.92 -5.69 15.42
C ASN A 84 1.57 -4.20 15.33
N LEU A 85 1.72 -3.61 14.13
CA LEU A 85 1.34 -2.24 13.82
C LEU A 85 0.79 -2.17 12.40
N VAL A 86 -0.29 -1.41 12.23
CA VAL A 86 -0.91 -1.15 10.92
C VAL A 86 -0.86 0.35 10.64
N ILE A 87 -0.37 0.72 9.45
CA ILE A 87 -0.26 2.11 8.98
C ILE A 87 -1.08 2.25 7.69
N VAL A 88 -2.06 3.14 7.68
CA VAL A 88 -2.96 3.40 6.53
C VAL A 88 -2.58 4.66 5.74
#